data_AF-A0A179HZ53-F1
#
_entry.id   AF-A0A179HZ53-F1
#
_cell.length_a   1.000
_cell.length_b   1.000
_cell.length_c   1.000
_cell.angle_alpha   90.00
_cell.angle_beta   90.00
_cell.angle_gamma   90.00
#
_symmetry.space_group_name_H-M   'P 1'
#
loop_
_entity.id
_entity.type
_entity.pdbx_description
1 polymer ?
#
loop_
_entity_poly.entity_id
_entity_poly.type
_entity_poly.pdbx_seq_one_letter_code
_entity_poly.pdbx_strand_id
1 'polypeptide(L)'
;MKHTASLPKQAEADYHWAKLNVFSRWYKAPNHTVVLIFDPEKMRKGDETLRDEFERSLTDLVGEEDLADPFWIYPPLVDFVVRAQDKAVWQIRDLVRNIEKSREHRKGEASILQSVIFLNMYNVQRHAVHVCETLEVAISTTEWIEKHHDLFLNGLQAGSKSAASKNITNGLLDKQNFLTVLLHRSDANKSRLNSEIGLAFNTVSVEIANATKRDSAAMRTIAFVSLLFLPATFTSAIFSTTFFKFDDNSSAWEVSGMFWLYWVVAIPLTVAAVLVWYGKSLPDKLVRLHRRVSSLFGQSERRSRGRDDDGPAREESTSVRSWTEKGPTGMC
;
A
#
# COMPACT_ATOMS: atom_id res chain seq x y z
N MET A 1 42.41 9.81 -0.97
CA MET A 1 41.18 10.11 -0.22
C MET A 1 40.03 9.31 -0.83
N LYS A 2 39.70 8.15 -0.24
CA LYS A 2 38.51 7.36 -0.60
C LYS A 2 37.46 7.61 0.48
N HIS A 3 36.46 8.42 0.18
CA HIS A 3 35.27 8.55 1.03
C HIS A 3 34.38 7.33 0.79
N THR A 4 34.63 6.25 1.52
CA THR A 4 33.61 5.22 1.75
C THR A 4 32.66 5.77 2.80
N ALA A 5 31.61 6.46 2.35
CA ALA A 5 30.44 6.70 3.17
C ALA A 5 29.83 5.33 3.48
N SER A 6 30.17 4.78 4.65
CA SER A 6 29.50 3.62 5.19
C SER A 6 28.02 3.96 5.32
N LEU A 7 27.18 3.28 4.53
CA LEU A 7 25.75 3.22 4.75
C LEU A 7 25.51 2.94 6.24
N PRO A 8 24.59 3.66 6.92
CA PRO A 8 24.27 3.33 8.29
C PRO A 8 23.83 1.86 8.32
N LYS A 9 24.51 1.05 9.13
CA LYS A 9 24.05 -0.31 9.48
C LYS A 9 22.55 -0.18 9.73
N GLN A 10 21.73 -0.87 8.92
CA GLN A 10 20.32 -1.05 9.21
C GLN A 10 20.24 -1.42 10.69
N ALA A 11 19.66 -0.54 11.50
CA ALA A 11 19.10 -0.98 12.76
C ALA A 11 18.05 -1.99 12.34
N GLU A 12 18.43 -3.26 12.32
CA GLU A 12 17.50 -4.38 12.37
C GLU A 12 16.62 -4.04 13.57
N ALA A 13 15.44 -3.48 13.29
CA ALA A 13 14.46 -3.20 14.31
C ALA A 13 14.16 -4.57 14.89
N ASP A 14 14.73 -4.81 16.07
CA ASP A 14 14.82 -6.06 16.79
C ASP A 14 13.43 -6.74 16.81
N TYR A 15 13.20 -7.60 15.81
CA TYR A 15 11.92 -8.18 15.46
C TYR A 15 11.80 -9.52 16.16
N HIS A 16 10.86 -9.62 17.10
CA HIS A 16 10.69 -10.81 17.93
C HIS A 16 9.37 -11.48 17.64
N TRP A 17 9.44 -12.77 17.34
CA TRP A 17 8.28 -13.64 17.27
C TRP A 17 8.01 -14.23 18.65
N ALA A 18 6.90 -13.84 19.26
CA ALA A 18 6.40 -14.55 20.42
C ALA A 18 5.85 -15.90 19.95
N LYS A 19 6.53 -17.00 20.30
CA LYS A 19 6.10 -18.35 19.96
C LYS A 19 5.49 -19.02 21.19
N LEU A 20 4.22 -19.41 21.09
CA LEU A 20 3.53 -20.23 22.09
C LEU A 20 3.25 -21.60 21.48
N ASN A 21 3.71 -22.68 22.13
CA ASN A 21 3.35 -24.04 21.75
C ASN A 21 2.67 -24.70 22.95
N VAL A 22 1.36 -24.89 22.87
CA VAL A 22 0.57 -25.57 23.89
C VAL A 22 -0.01 -26.84 23.30
N PHE A 23 0.14 -27.93 24.03
CA PHE A 23 -0.55 -29.18 23.77
C PHE A 23 -1.45 -29.49 24.95
N SER A 24 -2.75 -29.62 24.71
CA SER A 24 -3.72 -30.04 25.72
C SER A 24 -4.29 -31.41 25.38
N ARG A 25 -4.45 -32.26 26.39
CA ARG A 25 -5.11 -33.56 26.25
C ARG A 25 -5.94 -33.86 27.49
N TRP A 26 -7.22 -34.16 27.27
CA TRP A 26 -8.11 -34.61 28.31
C TRP A 26 -8.19 -36.14 28.36
N TYR A 27 -8.21 -36.69 29.58
CA TYR A 27 -8.33 -38.11 29.85
C TYR A 27 -9.62 -38.39 30.63
N LYS A 28 -10.52 -39.16 30.02
CA LYS A 28 -11.83 -39.54 30.60
C LYS A 28 -11.73 -40.24 31.95
N ALA A 29 -10.67 -41.01 32.17
CA ALA A 29 -10.35 -41.63 33.47
C ALA A 29 -8.85 -41.41 33.72
N PRO A 30 -8.42 -40.78 34.84
CA PRO A 30 -9.17 -40.34 36.02
C PRO A 30 -9.81 -38.93 35.97
N ASN A 31 -10.31 -38.47 34.81
CA ASN A 31 -10.90 -37.14 34.61
C ASN A 31 -9.92 -35.98 34.89
N HIS A 32 -8.82 -35.95 34.13
CA HIS A 32 -7.83 -34.88 34.23
C HIS A 32 -7.43 -34.36 32.85
N THR A 33 -7.04 -33.10 32.79
CA THR A 33 -6.44 -32.47 31.62
C THR A 33 -4.94 -32.31 31.83
N VAL A 34 -4.14 -32.81 30.89
CA VAL A 34 -2.71 -32.53 30.84
C VAL A 34 -2.48 -31.40 29.85
N VAL A 35 -1.81 -30.33 30.29
CA VAL A 35 -1.39 -29.22 29.46
C VAL A 35 0.14 -29.18 29.45
N LEU A 36 0.73 -29.29 28.26
CA LEU A 36 2.16 -29.18 28.04
C LEU A 36 2.45 -27.86 27.32
N ILE A 37 3.33 -27.05 27.88
CA ILE A 37 3.76 -25.77 27.31
C ILE A 37 5.23 -25.91 26.94
N PHE A 38 5.56 -25.76 25.65
CA PHE A 38 6.94 -25.86 25.18
C PHE A 38 7.57 -24.48 24.99
N ASP A 39 8.86 -24.40 25.30
CA ASP A 39 9.71 -23.22 25.13
C ASP A 39 9.16 -21.91 25.74
N PRO A 40 8.66 -21.89 27.00
CA PRO A 40 8.11 -20.67 27.60
C PRO A 40 9.14 -19.53 27.70
N GLU A 41 10.44 -19.86 27.69
CA GLU A 41 11.55 -18.89 27.68
C GLU A 41 11.67 -18.09 26.37
N LYS A 42 11.17 -18.63 25.24
CA LYS A 42 11.13 -17.91 23.96
C LYS A 42 10.03 -16.84 23.91
N MET A 43 9.19 -16.75 24.95
CA MET A 43 8.30 -15.60 25.17
C MET A 43 8.99 -14.43 25.87
N ARG A 44 10.27 -14.57 26.26
CA ARG A 44 10.99 -13.56 27.01
C ARG A 44 11.59 -12.52 26.07
N LYS A 45 11.06 -11.29 26.11
CA LYS A 45 11.86 -10.09 25.87
C LYS A 45 12.15 -9.43 27.21
N GLY A 46 13.28 -8.74 27.33
CA GLY A 46 13.78 -8.12 28.57
C GLY A 46 12.69 -7.46 29.41
N ASP A 47 12.73 -7.75 30.71
CA ASP A 47 11.79 -7.42 31.78
C ASP A 47 10.34 -7.91 31.58
N GLU A 48 10.05 -9.07 32.16
CA GLU A 48 8.76 -9.48 32.77
C GLU A 48 7.46 -8.94 32.12
N THR A 49 6.87 -9.64 31.14
CA THR A 49 5.41 -9.50 30.92
C THR A 49 4.71 -10.74 30.33
N LEU A 50 5.10 -11.25 29.16
CA LEU A 50 4.22 -12.18 28.40
C LEU A 50 4.05 -13.55 29.03
N ARG A 51 5.13 -14.14 29.57
CA ARG A 51 5.07 -15.42 30.25
C ARG A 51 4.27 -15.32 31.55
N ASP A 52 4.58 -14.32 32.37
CA ASP A 52 3.92 -14.13 33.67
C ASP A 52 2.44 -13.76 33.47
N GLU A 53 2.13 -13.00 32.41
CA GLU A 53 0.76 -12.70 32.01
C GLU A 53 0.01 -13.95 31.53
N PHE A 54 0.68 -14.85 30.80
CA PHE A 54 0.10 -16.13 30.42
C PHE A 54 -0.11 -17.05 31.63
N GLU A 55 0.88 -17.18 32.53
CA GLU A 55 0.78 -17.96 33.76
C GLU A 55 -0.33 -17.41 34.68
N ARG A 56 -0.42 -16.09 34.86
CA ARG A 56 -1.54 -15.45 35.60
C ARG A 56 -2.88 -15.74 34.94
N SER A 57 -2.97 -15.63 33.61
CA SER A 57 -4.21 -15.91 32.87
C SER A 57 -4.68 -17.35 33.02
N LEU A 58 -3.78 -18.30 33.27
CA LEU A 58 -4.13 -19.70 33.56
C LEU A 58 -4.58 -19.93 35.00
N THR A 59 -4.13 -19.09 35.94
CA THR A 59 -4.32 -19.30 37.38
C THR A 59 -5.51 -18.51 37.94
N ASP A 60 -5.80 -17.33 37.41
CA ASP A 60 -6.82 -16.41 37.94
C ASP A 60 -8.26 -16.72 37.47
N LEU A 61 -8.42 -17.58 36.45
CA LEU A 61 -9.67 -17.68 35.66
C LEU A 61 -10.43 -19.00 35.76
N VAL A 62 -9.95 -19.97 36.54
CA VAL A 62 -10.49 -21.34 36.47
C VAL A 62 -11.22 -21.71 37.76
N GLY A 63 -12.55 -21.73 37.72
CA GLY A 63 -13.35 -22.35 38.78
C GLY A 63 -13.22 -23.88 38.75
N GLU A 64 -13.39 -24.55 39.89
CA GLU A 64 -13.38 -26.02 39.94
C GLU A 64 -14.44 -26.65 39.00
N GLU A 65 -15.55 -25.95 38.76
CA GLU A 65 -16.60 -26.38 37.83
C GLU A 65 -16.18 -26.27 36.36
N ASP A 66 -15.28 -25.35 36.01
CA ASP A 66 -14.77 -25.18 34.64
C ASP A 66 -13.82 -26.31 34.27
N LEU A 67 -13.06 -26.84 35.23
CA LEU A 67 -12.14 -27.97 35.03
C LEU A 67 -12.85 -29.26 34.58
N ALA A 68 -14.16 -29.36 34.80
CA ALA A 68 -14.96 -30.49 34.33
C ALA A 68 -15.12 -30.52 32.80
N ASP A 69 -14.98 -29.38 32.13
CA ASP A 69 -15.07 -29.29 30.67
C ASP A 69 -13.67 -29.44 30.03
N PRO A 70 -13.44 -30.41 29.12
CA PRO A 70 -12.15 -30.59 28.45
C PRO A 70 -11.60 -29.34 27.73
N PHE A 71 -12.46 -28.37 27.41
CA PHE A 71 -12.12 -27.15 26.66
C PHE A 71 -11.77 -25.96 27.55
N TRP A 72 -11.74 -26.10 28.88
CA TRP A 72 -11.48 -25.00 29.83
C TRP A 72 -10.20 -24.19 29.54
N ILE A 73 -9.19 -24.82 28.93
CA ILE A 73 -7.88 -24.21 28.65
C ILE A 73 -7.90 -23.23 27.47
N TYR A 74 -8.86 -23.36 26.54
CA TYR A 74 -8.86 -22.57 25.32
C TYR A 74 -9.25 -21.10 25.53
N PRO A 75 -10.29 -20.75 26.32
CA PRO A 75 -10.60 -19.35 26.60
C PRO A 75 -9.40 -18.51 27.09
N PRO A 76 -8.63 -18.92 28.12
CA PRO A 76 -7.48 -18.13 28.56
C PRO A 76 -6.34 -18.11 27.53
N LEU A 77 -6.17 -19.17 26.74
CA LEU A 77 -5.17 -19.21 25.66
C LEU A 77 -5.52 -18.24 24.54
N VAL A 78 -6.77 -18.24 24.09
CA VAL A 78 -7.25 -17.32 23.04
C VAL A 78 -7.22 -15.88 23.57
N ASP A 79 -7.55 -15.65 24.84
CA ASP A 79 -7.47 -14.33 25.47
C ASP A 79 -6.03 -13.77 25.47
N PHE A 80 -5.04 -14.61 25.74
CA PHE A 80 -3.62 -14.23 25.59
C PHE A 80 -3.29 -13.84 24.14
N VAL A 81 -3.76 -14.62 23.15
CA VAL A 81 -3.57 -14.31 21.72
C VAL A 81 -4.24 -12.99 21.36
N VAL A 82 -5.46 -12.73 21.84
CA VAL A 82 -6.19 -11.47 21.64
C VAL A 82 -5.37 -10.28 22.15
N ARG A 83 -4.82 -10.36 23.37
CA ARG A 83 -3.99 -9.28 23.95
C ARG A 83 -2.71 -9.04 23.15
N ALA A 84 -2.03 -10.11 22.74
CA ALA A 84 -0.82 -10.02 21.93
C ALA A 84 -1.12 -9.37 20.56
N GLN A 85 -2.23 -9.76 19.93
CA GLN A 85 -2.67 -9.20 18.65
C GLN A 85 -3.13 -7.76 18.76
N ASP A 86 -3.86 -7.40 19.82
CA ASP A 86 -4.25 -6.01 20.08
C ASP A 86 -3.01 -5.11 20.11
N LYS A 87 -2.00 -5.47 20.92
CA LYS A 87 -0.73 -4.74 20.99
C LYS A 87 -0.06 -4.59 19.61
N ALA A 88 -0.01 -5.65 18.81
CA ALA A 88 0.58 -5.61 17.47
C ALA A 88 -0.20 -4.67 16.53
N VAL A 89 -1.53 -4.72 16.53
CA VAL A 89 -2.39 -3.84 15.73
C VAL A 89 -2.21 -2.37 16.12
N TRP A 90 -2.12 -2.06 17.41
CA TRP A 90 -1.88 -0.70 17.89
C TRP A 90 -0.48 -0.18 17.52
N GLN A 91 0.54 -1.03 17.58
CA GLN A 91 1.89 -0.66 17.14
C GLN A 91 1.93 -0.32 15.63
N ILE A 92 1.30 -1.13 14.78
CA ILE A 92 1.19 -0.83 13.34
C ILE A 92 0.46 0.50 13.12
N ARG A 93 -0.67 0.72 13.81
CA ARG A 93 -1.41 1.98 13.74
C ARG A 93 -0.52 3.18 14.08
N ASP A 94 0.30 3.08 15.12
CA ASP A 94 1.18 4.16 15.55
C ASP A 94 2.27 4.45 14.52
N LEU A 95 2.86 3.42 13.92
CA LEU A 95 3.80 3.57 12.81
C LEU A 95 3.15 4.25 11.61
N VAL A 96 1.94 3.82 11.21
CA VAL A 96 1.17 4.44 10.12
C VAL A 96 0.88 5.92 10.43
N ARG A 97 0.41 6.22 11.65
CA ARG A 97 0.13 7.59 12.11
C ARG A 97 1.38 8.47 12.07
N ASN A 98 2.54 7.92 12.43
CA ASN A 98 3.82 8.64 12.37
C ASN A 98 4.22 8.96 10.93
N ILE A 99 4.00 8.03 9.99
CA ILE A 99 4.23 8.26 8.55
C ILE A 99 3.28 9.37 8.03
N GLU A 100 1.99 9.31 8.37
CA GLU A 100 0.99 10.31 7.97
C GLU A 100 1.37 11.72 8.48
N LYS A 101 1.73 11.85 9.76
CA LYS A 101 2.13 13.13 10.36
C LYS A 101 3.40 13.71 9.75
N SER A 102 4.35 12.85 9.37
CA SER A 102 5.63 13.28 8.80
C SER A 102 5.50 13.75 7.34
N ARG A 103 4.29 13.83 6.76
CA ARG A 103 4.08 14.21 5.35
C ARG A 103 4.58 15.59 5.00
N GLU A 104 4.36 16.57 5.86
CA GLU A 104 4.71 17.97 5.55
C GLU A 104 6.22 18.19 5.56
N HIS A 105 6.93 17.50 6.45
CA HIS A 105 8.39 17.59 6.58
C HIS A 105 9.14 16.89 5.43
N ARG A 106 8.47 15.99 4.70
CA ARG A 106 9.05 15.26 3.55
C ARG A 106 9.17 16.09 2.27
N LYS A 107 8.57 17.28 2.21
CA LYS A 107 8.65 18.15 1.02
C LYS A 107 10.07 18.72 0.87
N GLY A 108 10.80 18.26 -0.14
CA GLY A 108 12.14 18.77 -0.48
C GLY A 108 13.30 18.02 0.17
N GLU A 109 13.07 16.83 0.72
CA GLU A 109 14.14 15.98 1.24
C GLU A 109 15.06 15.45 0.13
N ALA A 110 16.35 15.27 0.45
CA ALA A 110 17.32 14.74 -0.49
C ALA A 110 16.96 13.31 -0.94
N SER A 111 17.31 12.96 -2.19
CA SER A 111 17.00 11.65 -2.82
C SER A 111 17.38 10.43 -1.96
N ILE A 112 18.49 10.49 -1.22
CA ILE A 112 18.93 9.41 -0.31
C ILE A 112 17.95 9.26 0.86
N LEU A 113 17.53 10.36 1.48
CA LEU A 113 16.59 10.34 2.62
C LEU A 113 15.23 9.80 2.19
N GLN A 114 14.79 10.17 0.99
CA GLN A 114 13.57 9.67 0.39
C GLN A 114 13.58 8.14 0.21
N SER A 115 14.70 7.55 -0.23
CA SER A 115 14.83 6.09 -0.36
C SER A 115 14.71 5.36 0.98
N VAL A 116 15.30 5.92 2.05
CA VAL A 116 15.21 5.37 3.42
C VAL A 116 13.77 5.43 3.93
N ILE A 117 13.05 6.51 3.63
CA ILE A 117 11.65 6.67 4.01
C ILE A 117 10.76 5.66 3.29
N PHE A 118 10.94 5.47 1.97
CA PHE A 118 10.21 4.44 1.22
C PHE A 118 10.50 3.04 1.76
N LEU A 119 11.76 2.75 2.10
CA LEU A 119 12.13 1.48 2.72
C LEU A 119 11.42 1.27 4.07
N ASN A 120 11.35 2.31 4.90
CA ASN A 120 10.61 2.26 6.16
C ASN A 120 9.11 2.00 5.93
N MET A 121 8.47 2.75 5.02
CA MET A 121 7.06 2.54 4.66
C MET A 121 6.80 1.12 4.17
N TYR A 122 7.69 0.57 3.35
CA TYR A 122 7.64 -0.81 2.88
C TYR A 122 7.80 -1.84 4.00
N ASN A 123 8.71 -1.62 4.94
CA ASN A 123 8.87 -2.51 6.10
C ASN A 123 7.63 -2.52 6.98
N VAL A 124 7.05 -1.34 7.26
CA VAL A 124 5.78 -1.24 8.01
C VAL A 124 4.65 -1.95 7.25
N GLN A 125 4.61 -1.85 5.92
CA GLN A 125 3.62 -2.54 5.09
C GLN A 125 3.72 -4.06 5.22
N ARG A 126 4.93 -4.62 5.14
CA ARG A 126 5.16 -6.06 5.34
C ARG A 126 4.63 -6.53 6.69
N HIS A 127 4.94 -5.80 7.77
CA HIS A 127 4.47 -6.16 9.10
C HIS A 127 2.96 -6.02 9.25
N ALA A 128 2.34 -5.00 8.64
CA ALA A 128 0.89 -4.86 8.62
C ALA A 128 0.20 -6.05 7.94
N VAL A 129 0.79 -6.57 6.85
CA VAL A 129 0.31 -7.79 6.17
C VAL A 129 0.42 -9.00 7.10
N HIS A 130 1.58 -9.21 7.74
CA HIS A 130 1.74 -10.35 8.67
C HIS A 130 0.76 -10.28 9.85
N VAL A 131 0.46 -9.10 10.39
CA VAL A 131 -0.53 -8.95 11.46
C VAL A 131 -1.94 -9.34 10.96
N CYS A 132 -2.35 -8.91 9.77
CA CYS A 132 -3.62 -9.38 9.16
C CYS A 132 -3.65 -10.90 9.01
N GLU A 133 -2.60 -11.49 8.42
CA GLU A 133 -2.53 -12.93 8.17
C GLU A 133 -2.61 -13.73 9.47
N THR A 134 -1.85 -13.35 10.50
CA THR A 134 -1.88 -14.04 11.79
C THR A 134 -3.21 -13.86 12.53
N LEU A 135 -3.90 -12.72 12.36
CA LEU A 135 -5.26 -12.52 12.87
C LEU A 135 -6.27 -13.42 12.18
N GLU A 136 -6.22 -13.55 10.85
CA GLU A 136 -7.10 -14.46 10.09
C GLU A 136 -6.91 -15.92 10.55
N VAL A 137 -5.66 -16.35 10.74
CA VAL A 137 -5.35 -17.68 11.28
C VAL A 137 -5.89 -17.84 12.70
N ALA A 138 -5.77 -16.83 13.56
CA ALA A 138 -6.28 -16.87 14.93
C ALA A 138 -7.82 -16.96 14.97
N ILE A 139 -8.51 -16.21 14.11
CA ILE A 139 -9.98 -16.26 13.96
C ILE A 139 -10.40 -17.66 13.53
N SER A 140 -9.82 -18.16 12.44
CA SER A 140 -10.17 -19.49 11.92
C SER A 140 -9.88 -20.60 12.94
N THR A 141 -8.77 -20.51 13.67
CA THR A 141 -8.44 -21.49 14.71
C THR A 141 -9.45 -21.45 15.86
N THR A 142 -9.88 -20.26 16.28
CA THR A 142 -10.88 -20.08 17.34
C THR A 142 -12.24 -20.63 16.90
N GLU A 143 -12.65 -20.38 15.65
CA GLU A 143 -13.87 -20.94 15.05
C GLU A 143 -13.89 -22.47 15.09
N TRP A 144 -12.76 -23.10 14.76
CA TRP A 144 -12.66 -24.57 14.82
C TRP A 144 -12.68 -25.09 16.26
N ILE A 145 -12.08 -24.37 17.22
CA ILE A 145 -12.16 -24.72 18.65
C ILE A 145 -13.62 -24.67 19.12
N GLU A 146 -14.35 -23.60 18.80
CA GLU A 146 -15.77 -23.45 19.12
C GLU A 146 -16.61 -24.56 18.51
N LYS A 147 -16.40 -24.86 17.23
CA LYS A 147 -17.11 -25.94 16.53
C LYS A 147 -16.83 -27.31 17.16
N HIS A 148 -15.59 -27.58 17.55
CA HIS A 148 -15.25 -28.81 18.26
C HIS A 148 -15.89 -28.87 19.65
N HIS A 149 -16.00 -27.73 20.33
CA HIS A 149 -16.70 -27.66 21.62
C HIS A 149 -18.19 -27.91 21.46
N ASP A 150 -18.85 -27.33 20.47
CA ASP A 150 -20.27 -27.59 20.19
C ASP A 150 -20.52 -29.07 19.84
N LEU A 151 -19.67 -29.68 19.00
CA LEU A 151 -19.74 -31.11 18.71
C LEU A 151 -19.57 -31.97 19.97
N PHE A 152 -18.65 -31.59 20.86
CA PHE A 152 -18.48 -32.26 22.15
C PHE A 152 -19.73 -32.14 23.02
N LEU A 153 -20.29 -30.93 23.15
CA LEU A 153 -21.49 -30.69 23.94
C LEU A 153 -22.73 -31.41 23.38
N ASN A 154 -22.83 -31.55 22.06
CA ASN A 154 -23.93 -32.26 21.41
C ASN A 154 -23.79 -33.79 21.51
N GLY A 155 -22.59 -34.31 21.79
CA GLY A 155 -22.35 -35.72 22.12
C GLY A 155 -22.69 -36.09 23.58
N LEU A 156 -22.90 -35.12 24.46
CA LEU A 156 -23.28 -35.35 25.85
C LEU A 156 -24.79 -35.66 26.00
N GLN A 157 -25.15 -36.47 26.99
CA GLN A 157 -26.57 -36.78 27.28
C GLN A 157 -27.34 -35.51 27.70
N ALA A 158 -28.62 -35.44 27.34
CA ALA A 158 -29.51 -34.33 27.70
C ALA A 158 -29.61 -34.20 29.23
N GLY A 159 -28.98 -33.16 29.80
CA GLY A 159 -28.85 -32.94 31.24
C GLY A 159 -27.39 -32.81 31.73
N SER A 160 -26.41 -33.23 30.93
CA SER A 160 -24.98 -33.14 31.27
C SER A 160 -24.31 -31.81 30.84
N LYS A 161 -25.06 -30.89 30.22
CA LYS A 161 -24.55 -29.57 29.81
C LYS A 161 -24.48 -28.65 31.03
N SER A 162 -23.30 -28.52 31.63
CA SER A 162 -23.04 -27.65 32.78
C SER A 162 -23.16 -26.15 32.41
N ALA A 163 -23.43 -25.31 33.40
CA ALA A 163 -23.33 -23.85 33.26
C ALA A 163 -21.88 -23.42 32.89
N ALA A 164 -20.88 -24.12 33.44
CA ALA A 164 -19.47 -23.93 33.10
C ALA A 164 -19.19 -24.13 31.60
N SER A 165 -19.71 -25.21 31.00
CA SER A 165 -19.60 -25.45 29.56
C SER A 165 -20.20 -24.31 28.73
N LYS A 166 -21.36 -23.76 29.14
CA LYS A 166 -21.95 -22.60 28.45
C LYS A 166 -21.08 -21.35 28.58
N ASN A 167 -20.49 -21.13 29.76
CA ASN A 167 -19.58 -20.01 29.98
C ASN A 167 -18.33 -20.11 29.10
N ILE A 168 -17.78 -21.32 28.91
CA ILE A 168 -16.65 -21.56 28.01
C ILE A 168 -17.03 -21.22 26.57
N THR A 169 -18.19 -21.69 26.08
CA THR A 169 -18.66 -21.36 24.73
C THR A 169 -18.83 -19.84 24.53
N ASN A 170 -19.50 -19.17 25.47
CA ASN A 170 -19.68 -17.72 25.42
C ASN A 170 -18.34 -16.98 25.48
N GLY A 171 -17.42 -17.43 26.33
CA GLY A 171 -16.08 -16.87 26.45
C GLY A 171 -15.29 -16.96 25.15
N LEU A 172 -15.35 -18.10 24.45
CA LEU A 172 -14.71 -18.26 23.13
C LEU A 172 -15.33 -17.33 22.08
N LEU A 173 -16.66 -17.30 21.99
CA LEU A 173 -17.39 -16.42 21.07
C LEU A 173 -17.04 -14.94 21.27
N ASP A 174 -16.94 -14.51 22.54
CA ASP A 174 -16.52 -13.16 22.89
C ASP A 174 -15.10 -12.89 22.35
N LYS A 175 -14.16 -13.82 22.51
CA LYS A 175 -12.79 -13.66 21.98
C LYS A 175 -12.75 -13.66 20.46
N GLN A 176 -13.54 -14.50 19.79
CA GLN A 176 -13.64 -14.53 18.33
C GLN A 176 -14.13 -13.18 17.78
N ASN A 177 -15.12 -12.58 18.45
CA ASN A 177 -15.60 -11.24 18.10
C ASN A 177 -14.48 -10.20 18.28
N PHE A 178 -13.72 -10.24 19.38
CA PHE A 178 -12.55 -9.36 19.56
C PHE A 178 -11.52 -9.51 18.45
N LEU A 179 -11.16 -10.74 18.06
CA LEU A 179 -10.23 -10.99 16.96
C LEU A 179 -10.74 -10.43 15.63
N THR A 180 -12.04 -10.60 15.35
CA THR A 180 -12.69 -10.05 14.15
C THR A 180 -12.62 -8.52 14.11
N VAL A 181 -12.92 -7.86 15.23
CA VAL A 181 -12.79 -6.40 15.34
C VAL A 181 -11.35 -5.94 15.12
N LEU A 182 -10.37 -6.67 15.67
CA LEU A 182 -8.95 -6.39 15.45
C LEU A 182 -8.54 -6.57 13.99
N LEU A 183 -9.06 -7.58 13.30
CA LEU A 183 -8.81 -7.80 11.87
C LEU A 183 -9.32 -6.61 11.04
N HIS A 184 -10.56 -6.18 11.26
CA HIS A 184 -11.11 -5.00 10.58
C HIS A 184 -10.27 -3.73 10.81
N ARG A 185 -9.79 -3.53 12.04
CA ARG A 185 -8.87 -2.41 12.35
C ARG A 185 -7.54 -2.56 11.62
N SER A 186 -6.98 -3.77 11.57
CA SER A 186 -5.74 -4.05 10.86
C SER A 186 -5.89 -3.78 9.35
N ASP A 187 -7.00 -4.19 8.74
CA ASP A 187 -7.30 -3.90 7.34
C ASP A 187 -7.47 -2.40 7.05
N ALA A 188 -8.10 -1.67 7.95
CA ALA A 188 -8.20 -0.21 7.85
C ALA A 188 -6.81 0.45 7.92
N ASN A 189 -5.94 -0.01 8.83
CA ASN A 189 -4.55 0.47 8.93
C ASN A 189 -3.75 0.15 7.67
N LYS A 190 -3.85 -1.08 7.15
CA LYS A 190 -3.22 -1.53 5.89
C LYS A 190 -3.67 -0.66 4.71
N SER A 191 -4.97 -0.37 4.61
CA SER A 191 -5.55 0.45 3.54
C SER A 191 -5.07 1.91 3.61
N ARG A 192 -4.98 2.48 4.82
CA ARG A 192 -4.41 3.82 5.03
C ARG A 192 -2.93 3.88 4.63
N LEU A 193 -2.15 2.90 5.02
CA LEU A 193 -0.74 2.81 4.65
C LEU A 193 -0.55 2.68 3.13
N ASN A 194 -1.37 1.86 2.46
CA ASN A 194 -1.34 1.73 0.99
C ASN A 194 -1.67 3.06 0.30
N SER A 195 -2.65 3.81 0.82
CA SER A 195 -2.99 5.14 0.31
C SER A 195 -1.84 6.13 0.49
N GLU A 196 -1.14 6.06 1.62
CA GLU A 196 0.04 6.90 1.89
C GLU A 196 1.22 6.56 0.98
N ILE A 197 1.50 5.28 0.77
CA ILE A 197 2.51 4.80 -0.17
C ILE A 197 2.18 5.30 -1.59
N GLY A 198 0.93 5.13 -2.03
CA GLY A 198 0.47 5.59 -3.34
C GLY A 198 0.60 7.11 -3.51
N LEU A 199 0.23 7.89 -2.48
CA LEU A 199 0.40 9.33 -2.49
C LEU A 199 1.88 9.73 -2.59
N ALA A 200 2.76 9.08 -1.82
CA ALA A 200 4.19 9.33 -1.88
C ALA A 200 4.75 9.06 -3.29
N PHE A 201 4.44 7.90 -3.89
CA PHE A 201 4.86 7.58 -5.26
C PHE A 201 4.33 8.55 -6.31
N ASN A 202 3.06 8.94 -6.22
CA ASN A 202 2.46 9.91 -7.14
C ASN A 202 3.14 11.28 -7.03
N THR A 203 3.49 11.71 -5.82
CA THR A 203 4.18 12.97 -5.58
C THR A 203 5.55 12.98 -6.25
N VAL A 204 6.34 11.92 -6.08
CA VAL A 204 7.64 11.77 -6.75
C VAL A 204 7.47 11.71 -8.27
N SER A 205 6.46 10.99 -8.75
CA SER A 205 6.18 10.88 -10.19
C SER A 205 5.84 12.24 -10.80
N VAL A 206 5.08 13.08 -10.10
CA VAL A 206 4.79 14.46 -10.51
C VAL A 206 6.05 15.32 -10.53
N GLU A 207 6.92 15.17 -9.52
CA GLU A 207 8.20 15.89 -9.48
C GLU A 207 9.12 15.51 -10.64
N ILE A 208 9.26 14.21 -10.90
CA ILE A 208 10.00 13.68 -12.06
C ILE A 208 9.38 14.20 -13.35
N ALA A 209 8.06 14.13 -13.52
CA ALA A 209 7.38 14.63 -14.72
C ALA A 209 7.61 16.13 -14.94
N ASN A 210 7.63 16.92 -13.86
CA ASN A 210 7.96 18.34 -13.91
C ASN A 210 9.44 18.58 -14.28
N ALA A 211 10.37 17.82 -13.71
CA ALA A 211 11.78 17.87 -14.08
C ALA A 211 11.99 17.51 -15.56
N THR A 212 11.41 16.40 -16.02
CA THR A 212 11.42 15.97 -17.43
C THR A 212 10.77 16.99 -18.35
N LYS A 213 9.71 17.68 -17.91
CA LYS A 213 9.09 18.76 -18.69
C LYS A 213 10.03 19.96 -18.85
N ARG A 214 10.77 20.33 -17.80
CA ARG A 214 11.80 21.40 -17.88
C ARG A 214 12.94 20.98 -18.79
N ASP A 215 13.42 19.74 -18.66
CA ASP A 215 14.46 19.18 -19.52
C ASP A 215 14.02 19.14 -21.00
N SER A 216 12.78 18.72 -21.26
CA SER A 216 12.17 18.77 -22.60
C SER A 216 12.08 20.19 -23.16
N ALA A 217 11.85 21.20 -22.31
CA ALA A 217 11.85 22.59 -22.75
C ALA A 217 13.26 23.05 -23.15
N ALA A 218 14.29 22.70 -22.38
CA ALA A 218 15.67 22.97 -22.72
C ALA A 218 16.07 22.26 -24.04
N MET A 219 15.70 21.00 -24.21
CA MET A 219 15.94 20.24 -25.43
C MET A 219 15.28 20.88 -26.66
N ARG A 220 14.06 21.40 -26.52
CA ARG A 220 13.37 22.15 -27.59
C ARG A 220 14.12 23.44 -27.95
N THR A 221 14.65 24.15 -26.97
CA THR A 221 15.45 25.36 -27.20
C THR A 221 16.72 25.03 -27.99
N ILE A 222 17.46 23.99 -27.59
CA ILE A 222 18.66 23.54 -28.30
C ILE A 222 18.30 23.15 -29.74
N ALA A 223 17.24 22.37 -29.94
CA ALA A 223 16.79 21.97 -31.27
C ALA A 223 16.41 23.18 -32.15
N PHE A 224 15.76 24.19 -31.57
CA PHE A 224 15.44 25.44 -32.28
C PHE A 224 16.70 26.21 -32.68
N VAL A 225 17.68 26.34 -31.78
CA VAL A 225 18.97 26.97 -32.05
C VAL A 225 19.68 26.23 -33.19
N SER A 226 19.77 24.90 -33.15
CA SER A 226 20.36 24.11 -34.23
C SER A 226 19.64 24.29 -35.57
N LEU A 227 18.31 24.37 -35.56
CA LEU A 227 17.50 24.61 -36.76
C LEU A 227 17.79 25.96 -37.41
N LEU A 228 18.12 26.97 -36.59
CA LEU A 228 18.48 28.31 -37.05
C LEU A 228 19.91 28.37 -37.61
N PHE A 229 20.86 27.76 -36.92
CA PHE A 229 22.28 27.85 -37.29
C PHE A 229 22.66 26.92 -38.45
N LEU A 230 22.06 25.73 -38.55
CA LEU A 230 22.50 24.71 -39.51
C LEU A 230 22.38 25.17 -40.98
N PRO A 231 21.29 25.81 -41.44
CA PRO A 231 21.19 26.37 -42.80
C PRO A 231 22.19 27.51 -43.05
N ALA A 232 22.38 28.39 -42.06
CA ALA A 232 23.31 29.50 -42.15
C ALA A 232 24.77 29.03 -42.22
N THR A 233 25.15 28.03 -41.42
CA THR A 233 26.49 27.44 -41.44
C THR A 233 26.75 26.65 -42.73
N PHE A 234 25.75 25.93 -43.24
CA PHE A 234 25.87 25.17 -44.48
C PHE A 234 26.09 26.08 -45.69
N THR A 235 25.27 27.13 -45.80
CA THR A 235 25.42 28.14 -46.87
C THR A 235 26.73 28.91 -46.72
N SER A 236 27.12 29.31 -45.50
CA SER A 236 28.41 29.96 -45.25
C SER A 236 29.59 29.09 -45.70
N ALA A 237 29.58 27.79 -45.42
CA ALA A 237 30.64 26.87 -45.84
C ALA A 237 30.77 26.74 -47.37
N ILE A 238 29.64 26.63 -48.09
CA ILE A 238 29.63 26.55 -49.56
C ILE A 238 30.17 27.84 -50.20
N PHE A 239 29.86 28.98 -49.60
CA PHE A 239 30.14 30.30 -50.17
C PHE A 239 31.41 30.97 -49.63
N SER A 240 32.05 30.39 -48.58
CA SER A 240 33.18 30.98 -47.87
C SER A 240 34.38 31.27 -48.77
N THR A 241 34.72 30.37 -49.70
CA THR A 241 35.89 30.52 -50.59
C THR A 241 35.61 31.34 -51.83
N THR A 242 34.35 31.62 -52.15
CA THR A 242 33.94 32.25 -53.41
C THR A 242 33.72 33.75 -53.26
N PHE A 243 33.41 34.23 -52.04
CA PHE A 243 33.08 35.64 -51.80
C PHE A 243 34.19 36.48 -51.15
N PHE A 244 35.17 35.86 -50.51
CA PHE A 244 36.30 36.56 -49.90
C PHE A 244 37.55 36.34 -50.76
N LYS A 245 38.06 37.42 -51.38
CA LYS A 245 39.35 37.42 -52.08
C LYS A 245 40.34 38.24 -51.27
N PHE A 246 41.53 37.67 -51.03
CA PHE A 246 42.63 38.35 -50.39
C PHE A 246 43.59 38.80 -51.51
N ASP A 247 43.80 40.11 -51.64
CA ASP A 247 44.73 40.68 -52.61
C ASP A 247 46.03 41.05 -51.88
N ASP A 248 47.16 40.43 -52.24
CA ASP A 248 48.45 40.60 -51.55
C ASP A 248 49.07 42.00 -51.76
N ASN A 249 48.58 42.77 -52.74
CA ASN A 249 49.12 44.09 -53.09
C ASN A 249 48.44 45.28 -52.41
N SER A 250 47.24 45.08 -51.85
CA SER A 250 46.54 46.10 -51.08
C SER A 250 45.98 45.44 -49.83
N SER A 251 46.43 45.89 -48.66
CA SER A 251 46.10 45.32 -47.34
C SER A 251 44.63 45.49 -46.93
N ALA A 252 43.67 45.32 -47.84
CA ALA A 252 42.24 45.54 -47.66
C ALA A 252 41.45 44.26 -47.99
N TRP A 253 40.47 43.95 -47.15
CA TRP A 253 39.54 42.84 -47.36
C TRP A 253 38.48 43.27 -48.38
N GLU A 254 38.53 42.74 -49.61
CA GLU A 254 37.49 42.98 -50.62
C GLU A 254 36.38 41.91 -50.53
N VAL A 255 35.16 42.38 -50.24
CA VAL A 255 33.95 41.54 -50.26
C VAL A 255 33.34 41.58 -51.65
N SER A 256 33.13 40.42 -52.26
CA SER A 256 32.49 40.31 -53.59
C SER A 256 31.08 40.90 -53.60
N GLY A 257 30.74 41.66 -54.65
CA GLY A 257 29.41 42.27 -54.84
C GLY A 257 28.23 41.27 -54.93
N MET A 258 28.53 39.97 -55.03
CA MET A 258 27.53 38.89 -55.02
C MET A 258 27.16 38.38 -53.62
N PHE A 259 27.67 39.02 -52.55
CA PHE A 259 27.36 38.67 -51.16
C PHE A 259 25.86 38.60 -50.85
N TRP A 260 25.01 39.34 -51.58
CA TRP A 260 23.56 39.27 -51.43
C TRP A 260 22.97 37.86 -51.68
N LEU A 261 23.64 37.03 -52.48
CA LEU A 261 23.22 35.65 -52.77
C LEU A 261 23.19 34.77 -51.50
N TYR A 262 24.05 35.05 -50.52
CA TYR A 262 24.02 34.35 -49.22
C TYR A 262 22.66 34.50 -48.54
N TRP A 263 22.12 35.72 -48.48
CA TRP A 263 20.83 35.99 -47.84
C TRP A 263 19.65 35.38 -48.62
N VAL A 264 19.74 35.41 -49.96
CA VAL A 264 18.72 34.82 -50.85
C VAL A 264 18.61 33.31 -50.69
N VAL A 265 19.69 32.61 -50.36
CA VAL A 265 19.66 31.14 -50.15
C VAL A 265 19.43 30.79 -48.68
N ALA A 266 20.09 31.47 -47.75
CA ALA A 266 20.04 31.14 -46.33
C ALA A 266 18.66 31.38 -45.70
N ILE A 267 17.99 32.49 -46.03
CA ILE A 267 16.68 32.82 -45.45
C ILE A 267 15.60 31.80 -45.86
N PRO A 268 15.39 31.50 -47.17
CA PRO A 268 14.38 30.51 -47.57
C PRO A 268 14.65 29.11 -47.04
N LEU A 269 15.93 28.70 -46.97
CA LEU A 269 16.30 27.39 -46.44
C LEU A 269 15.96 27.29 -44.95
N THR A 270 16.20 28.35 -44.18
CA THR A 270 15.83 28.44 -42.77
C THR A 270 14.30 28.43 -42.59
N VAL A 271 13.57 29.21 -43.40
CA VAL A 271 12.10 29.24 -43.39
C VAL A 271 11.53 27.86 -43.71
N ALA A 272 12.06 27.18 -44.73
CA ALA A 272 11.63 25.83 -45.11
C ALA A 272 11.85 24.83 -43.96
N ALA A 273 13.00 24.89 -43.29
CA ALA A 273 13.31 24.01 -42.16
C ALA A 273 12.35 24.23 -40.98
N VAL A 274 12.02 25.49 -40.67
CA VAL A 274 11.03 25.86 -39.65
C VAL A 274 9.62 25.41 -40.04
N LEU A 275 9.20 25.61 -41.29
CA LEU A 275 7.88 25.19 -41.78
C LEU A 275 7.69 23.67 -41.70
N VAL A 276 8.72 22.89 -42.06
CA VAL A 276 8.69 21.42 -41.95
C VAL A 276 8.55 20.99 -40.49
N TRP A 277 9.28 21.63 -39.56
CA TRP A 277 9.19 21.34 -38.13
C TRP A 277 7.80 21.67 -37.57
N TYR A 278 7.27 22.85 -37.86
CA TYR A 278 5.93 23.25 -37.43
C TYR A 278 4.85 22.33 -38.01
N GLY A 279 4.91 22.06 -39.32
CA GLY A 279 3.96 21.19 -40.01
C GLY A 279 3.92 19.77 -39.44
N LYS A 280 5.08 19.18 -39.11
CA LYS A 280 5.15 17.85 -38.47
C LYS A 280 4.65 17.87 -37.02
N SER A 281 4.80 19.00 -36.30
CA SER A 281 4.35 19.16 -34.92
C SER A 281 2.84 19.46 -34.74
N LEU A 282 2.16 19.91 -35.79
CA LEU A 282 0.74 20.25 -35.80
C LEU A 282 -0.21 19.08 -35.48
N PRO A 283 -0.09 17.90 -36.11
CA PRO A 283 -1.00 16.77 -35.84
C PRO A 283 -0.96 16.34 -34.37
N ASP A 284 0.22 16.33 -33.74
CA ASP A 284 0.36 16.00 -32.32
C ASP A 284 -0.33 17.02 -31.39
N LYS A 285 -0.41 18.29 -31.80
CA LYS A 285 -1.11 19.33 -31.04
C LYS A 285 -2.63 19.22 -31.19
N LEU A 286 -3.12 18.97 -32.39
CA LEU A 286 -4.54 18.76 -32.69
C LEU A 286 -5.10 17.52 -31.98
N VAL A 287 -4.36 16.40 -31.97
CA VAL A 287 -4.76 15.18 -31.24
C VAL A 287 -4.85 15.42 -29.73
N ARG A 288 -3.92 16.19 -29.15
CA ARG A 288 -3.98 16.58 -27.72
C ARG A 288 -5.16 17.49 -27.40
N LEU A 289 -5.49 18.42 -28.31
CA LEU A 289 -6.63 19.31 -28.14
C LEU A 289 -7.95 18.53 -28.22
N HIS A 290 -8.09 17.65 -29.22
CA HIS A 290 -9.26 16.77 -29.35
C HIS A 290 -9.46 15.92 -28.10
N ARG A 291 -8.38 15.34 -27.55
CA ARG A 291 -8.44 14.54 -26.32
C ARG A 291 -8.92 15.37 -25.12
N ARG A 292 -8.43 16.60 -24.94
CA ARG A 292 -8.90 17.52 -23.88
C ARG A 292 -10.36 17.90 -24.02
N VAL A 293 -10.80 18.23 -25.23
CA VAL A 293 -12.21 18.57 -25.50
C VAL A 293 -13.10 17.36 -25.23
N SER A 294 -12.71 16.17 -25.71
CA SER A 294 -13.47 14.93 -25.47
C SER A 294 -13.59 14.57 -23.98
N SER A 295 -12.55 14.83 -23.16
CA SER A 295 -12.63 14.59 -21.71
C SER A 295 -13.57 15.54 -20.97
N LEU A 296 -13.74 16.78 -21.45
CA LEU A 296 -14.69 17.73 -20.88
C LEU A 296 -16.13 17.36 -21.24
N PHE A 297 -16.37 16.92 -22.48
CA PHE A 297 -17.68 16.44 -22.90
C PHE A 297 -18.10 15.14 -22.18
N GLY A 298 -17.19 14.19 -21.96
CA GLY A 298 -17.50 12.96 -21.21
C GLY A 298 -17.80 13.15 -19.72
N GLN A 299 -17.28 14.21 -19.09
CA GLN A 299 -17.56 14.54 -17.68
C GLN A 299 -18.93 15.20 -17.50
N SER A 300 -19.42 15.94 -18.51
CA SER A 300 -20.77 16.51 -18.54
C SER A 300 -21.83 15.42 -18.50
N GLU A 301 -21.63 14.33 -19.24
CA GLU A 301 -22.62 13.27 -19.41
C GLU A 301 -22.81 12.40 -18.15
N ARG A 302 -21.73 12.18 -17.37
CA ARG A 302 -21.82 11.50 -16.05
C ARG A 302 -22.50 12.35 -14.97
N ARG A 303 -22.42 13.69 -15.07
CA ARG A 303 -23.05 14.61 -14.10
C ARG A 303 -24.56 14.74 -14.32
N SER A 304 -25.02 14.54 -15.56
CA SER A 304 -26.45 14.50 -15.89
C SER A 304 -27.09 13.17 -15.49
N ARG A 305 -26.40 12.03 -15.69
CA ARG A 305 -26.92 10.71 -15.36
C ARG A 305 -27.09 10.42 -13.86
N GLY A 306 -26.34 11.11 -12.99
CA GLY A 306 -26.48 10.99 -11.54
C GLY A 306 -27.55 11.89 -10.92
N ARG A 307 -28.31 12.66 -11.73
CA ARG A 307 -29.38 13.55 -11.25
C ARG A 307 -30.79 13.01 -11.54
N ASP A 308 -30.92 11.99 -12.38
CA ASP A 308 -32.22 11.43 -12.77
C ASP A 308 -32.64 10.19 -11.94
N ASP A 309 -31.79 9.70 -11.02
CA ASP A 309 -32.09 8.51 -10.18
C ASP A 309 -32.67 8.85 -8.78
N ASP A 310 -32.88 10.12 -8.44
CA ASP A 310 -33.55 10.52 -7.18
C ASP A 310 -35.08 10.62 -7.39
N GLY A 311 -35.73 9.46 -7.52
CA GLY A 311 -37.19 9.32 -7.42
C GLY A 311 -37.68 9.29 -5.95
N PRO A 312 -38.91 9.73 -5.64
CA PRO A 312 -39.35 9.89 -4.26
C PRO A 312 -39.48 8.54 -3.54
N ALA A 313 -38.95 8.51 -2.32
CA ALA A 313 -39.05 7.39 -1.39
C ALA A 313 -40.52 6.98 -1.18
N ARG A 314 -40.83 5.73 -1.52
CA ARG A 314 -42.11 5.11 -1.24
C ARG A 314 -41.98 4.30 0.05
N GLU A 315 -42.62 4.78 1.11
CA GLU A 315 -42.99 4.01 2.29
C GLU A 315 -43.78 2.78 1.84
N GLU A 316 -43.30 1.57 2.16
CA GLU A 316 -44.15 0.39 2.21
C GLU A 316 -43.74 -0.52 3.36
N SER A 317 -44.78 -1.05 3.97
CA SER A 317 -44.91 -1.51 5.34
C SER A 317 -44.31 -2.88 5.60
N THR A 318 -43.90 -3.04 6.86
CA THR A 318 -43.79 -4.30 7.59
C THR A 318 -44.88 -5.31 7.22
N SER A 319 -44.47 -6.47 6.70
CA SER A 319 -45.26 -7.70 6.75
C SER A 319 -44.36 -8.87 7.12
N VAL A 320 -44.48 -9.26 8.38
CA VAL A 320 -44.03 -10.53 8.98
C VAL A 320 -44.37 -11.70 8.06
N ARG A 321 -43.38 -12.55 7.72
CA ARG A 321 -43.66 -13.92 7.28
C ARG A 321 -42.77 -14.93 7.98
N SER A 322 -43.49 -15.91 8.51
CA SER A 322 -43.16 -16.99 9.42
C SER A 322 -42.23 -18.04 8.82
N TRP A 323 -41.43 -18.61 9.72
CA TRP A 323 -40.74 -19.88 9.58
C TRP A 323 -41.73 -21.05 9.52
N THR A 324 -41.58 -21.94 8.54
CA THR A 324 -41.97 -23.36 8.65
C THR A 324 -41.01 -24.22 7.82
N GLU A 325 -40.13 -24.93 8.53
CA GLU A 325 -39.73 -26.33 8.38
C GLU A 325 -40.15 -27.12 7.11
N LYS A 326 -39.15 -27.75 6.44
CA LYS A 326 -39.00 -29.22 6.25
C LYS A 326 -37.99 -29.54 5.13
N GLY A 327 -36.94 -30.31 5.44
CA GLY A 327 -36.31 -31.24 4.46
C GLY A 327 -37.16 -32.53 4.32
N PRO A 328 -36.71 -33.62 3.67
CA PRO A 328 -35.40 -33.89 3.05
C PRO A 328 -35.46 -34.59 1.66
N THR A 329 -34.30 -35.08 1.19
CA THR A 329 -34.00 -36.15 0.20
C THR A 329 -33.80 -35.82 -1.28
N GLY A 330 -32.69 -36.36 -1.83
CA GLY A 330 -32.40 -36.44 -3.25
C GLY A 330 -30.93 -36.80 -3.53
N MET A 331 -30.64 -38.09 -3.60
CA MET A 331 -29.39 -38.69 -4.13
C MET A 331 -29.08 -38.23 -5.56
N CYS A 332 -27.80 -38.03 -5.84
CA CYS A 332 -27.03 -38.64 -6.95
C CYS A 332 -25.54 -38.43 -6.71
#